data_AF-A0A117SQF4-F1
#
_entry.id   AF-A0A117SQF4-F1
#
_cell.length_a   1.000
_cell.length_b   1.000
_cell.length_c   1.000
_cell.angle_alpha   90.00
_cell.angle_beta   90.00
_cell.angle_gamma   90.00
#
_symmetry.space_group_name_H-M   'P 1'
#
loop_
_entity.id
_entity.type
_entity.pdbx_description
1 polymer ?
#
loop_
_entity_poly.entity_id
_entity_poly.type
_entity_poly.pdbx_seq_one_letter_code
_entity_poly.pdbx_strand_id
1 'polypeptide(L)'
;MLIWFDALTAKQARIASILALEGAARGHRFLITCRNYDYVVNVLSMYGLSGYCEGEHGGDVRSKLINGLTRSLRLLDLVKDFDVHVSLTSPEAFRVAFGLGKPSIALTDTAHAYHVNKLTLPLASRVIAPIAIPRRKIMAYIPHGEGGKVKFLMGSLRLCGSTGLSLIGVRLGNLG
;
A
#
# COMPACT_ATOMS: atom_id res chain seq x y z
N MET A 1 1.48 2.21 16.49
CA MET A 1 2.43 2.29 15.36
C MET A 1 1.99 3.37 14.38
N LEU A 2 2.93 3.92 13.62
CA LEU A 2 2.73 4.85 12.53
C LEU A 2 2.72 4.08 11.20
N ILE A 3 1.57 4.07 10.54
CA ILE A 3 1.34 3.36 9.28
C ILE A 3 1.36 4.39 8.16
N TRP A 4 2.22 4.19 7.17
CA TRP A 4 2.21 4.99 5.95
C TRP A 4 1.34 4.31 4.91
N PHE A 5 0.28 4.99 4.47
CA PHE A 5 -0.55 4.56 3.34
C PHE A 5 -0.38 5.46 2.13
N ASP A 6 -0.08 4.88 0.96
CA ASP A 6 -0.02 5.64 -0.30
C ASP A 6 -1.23 5.36 -1.21
N ALA A 7 -1.97 6.43 -1.56
CA ALA A 7 -3.22 6.38 -2.31
C ALA A 7 -3.11 7.04 -3.70
N LEU A 8 -3.05 6.23 -4.75
CA LEU A 8 -2.89 6.68 -6.13
C LEU A 8 -4.23 6.93 -6.86
N THR A 9 -5.35 6.40 -6.36
CA THR A 9 -6.68 6.51 -6.98
C THR A 9 -7.79 6.63 -5.93
N ALA A 10 -8.99 7.04 -6.32
CA ALA A 10 -10.15 7.17 -5.43
C ALA A 10 -10.47 5.87 -4.65
N LYS A 11 -10.30 4.70 -5.29
CA LYS A 11 -10.45 3.40 -4.61
C LYS A 11 -9.45 3.23 -3.48
N GLN A 12 -8.20 3.60 -3.74
CA GLN A 12 -7.12 3.51 -2.75
C GLN A 12 -7.32 4.52 -1.62
N ALA A 13 -7.78 5.73 -1.93
CA ALA A 13 -8.15 6.73 -0.95
C ALA A 13 -9.25 6.21 0.00
N ARG A 14 -10.29 5.58 -0.54
CA ARG A 14 -11.34 4.96 0.29
C ARG A 14 -10.79 3.86 1.20
N ILE A 15 -9.92 2.99 0.68
CA ILE A 15 -9.28 1.94 1.51
C ILE A 15 -8.45 2.59 2.62
N ALA A 16 -7.65 3.60 2.29
CA ALA A 16 -6.84 4.37 3.24
C ALA A 16 -7.73 4.97 4.34
N SER A 17 -8.86 5.57 3.97
CA SER A 17 -9.79 6.19 4.91
C SER A 17 -10.36 5.19 5.92
N ILE A 18 -10.86 4.04 5.42
CA ILE A 18 -11.40 3.00 6.30
C ILE A 18 -10.31 2.44 7.22
N LEU A 19 -9.11 2.18 6.69
CA LEU A 19 -7.98 1.70 7.49
C LEU A 19 -7.53 2.71 8.55
N ALA A 20 -7.53 4.00 8.21
CA ALA A 20 -7.14 5.06 9.13
C ALA A 20 -8.12 5.19 10.30
N LEU A 21 -9.43 5.20 10.02
CA LEU A 21 -10.46 5.29 11.06
C LEU A 21 -10.46 4.06 11.98
N GLU A 22 -10.43 2.87 11.38
CA GLU A 22 -10.37 1.60 12.11
C GLU A 22 -9.06 1.46 12.89
N GLY A 23 -7.95 1.88 12.31
CA GLY A 23 -6.64 1.86 12.95
C GLY A 23 -6.55 2.83 14.12
N ALA A 24 -7.12 4.03 13.99
CA ALA A 24 -7.17 5.01 15.07
C ALA A 24 -7.90 4.47 16.30
N ALA A 25 -9.04 3.79 16.09
CA ALA A 25 -9.77 3.11 17.17
C ALA A 25 -8.95 2.02 17.90
N ARG A 26 -7.84 1.56 17.29
CA ARG A 26 -6.91 0.56 17.84
C ARG A 26 -5.55 1.15 18.25
N GLY A 27 -5.43 2.48 18.34
CA GLY A 27 -4.19 3.15 18.76
C GLY A 27 -3.09 3.19 17.68
N HIS A 28 -3.47 3.10 16.40
CA HIS A 28 -2.56 3.29 15.28
C HIS A 28 -2.72 4.68 14.66
N ARG A 29 -1.61 5.27 14.25
CA ARG A 29 -1.57 6.56 13.54
C ARG A 29 -1.36 6.29 12.05
N PHE A 30 -1.97 7.11 11.21
CA PHE A 30 -1.83 7.01 9.76
C PHE A 30 -1.20 8.26 9.18
N LEU A 31 -0.20 8.07 8.33
CA LEU A 31 0.33 9.07 7.43
C LEU A 31 -0.17 8.71 6.03
N ILE A 32 -0.99 9.55 5.42
CA ILE A 32 -1.54 9.31 4.08
C ILE A 32 -0.80 10.19 3.09
N THR A 33 -0.19 9.56 2.09
CA THR A 33 0.28 10.24 0.88
C THR A 33 -0.64 9.88 -0.27
N CYS A 34 -0.69 10.75 -1.26
CA CYS A 34 -1.56 10.56 -2.41
C CYS A 34 -0.92 11.09 -3.69
N ARG A 35 -1.52 10.74 -4.83
CA ARG A 35 -1.33 11.52 -6.07
C ARG A 35 -2.41 12.58 -6.17
N ASN A 36 -2.06 13.71 -6.79
CA ASN A 36 -3.05 14.71 -7.17
C ASN A 36 -3.72 14.27 -8.48
N TYR A 37 -4.61 13.29 -8.37
CA TYR A 37 -5.29 12.68 -9.51
C TYR A 37 -6.73 12.37 -9.14
N ASP A 38 -7.66 12.75 -10.02
CA ASP A 38 -9.07 12.38 -9.92
C ASP A 38 -9.69 12.82 -8.56
N TYR A 39 -10.70 12.11 -8.06
CA TYR A 39 -11.38 12.40 -6.79
C TYR A 39 -10.62 11.96 -5.51
N VAL A 40 -9.30 11.72 -5.56
CA VAL A 40 -8.54 11.22 -4.39
C VAL A 40 -8.69 12.14 -3.18
N VAL A 41 -8.49 13.45 -3.36
CA VAL A 41 -8.61 14.45 -2.29
C VAL A 41 -10.05 14.51 -1.77
N ASN A 42 -11.03 14.52 -2.68
CA ASN A 42 -12.44 14.56 -2.33
C ASN A 42 -12.83 13.34 -1.47
N VAL A 43 -12.39 12.14 -1.85
CA VAL A 43 -12.69 10.92 -1.08
C VAL A 43 -12.09 11.01 0.32
N LEU A 44 -10.84 11.46 0.49
CA LEU A 44 -10.26 11.64 1.82
C LEU A 44 -11.07 12.63 2.66
N SER A 45 -11.46 13.76 2.07
CA SER A 45 -12.25 14.81 2.72
C SER A 45 -13.63 14.32 3.16
N MET A 46 -14.30 13.44 2.39
CA MET A 46 -15.57 12.82 2.79
C MET A 46 -15.49 12.01 4.09
N TYR A 47 -14.31 11.51 4.45
CA TYR A 47 -14.06 10.80 5.71
C TYR A 47 -13.39 11.69 6.77
N GLY A 48 -13.29 13.00 6.55
CA GLY A 48 -12.64 13.93 7.48
C GLY A 48 -11.12 13.77 7.56
N LEU A 49 -10.50 13.21 6.52
CA LEU A 49 -9.06 12.95 6.45
C LEU A 49 -8.38 13.87 5.43
N SER A 50 -7.10 14.12 5.66
CA SER A 50 -6.21 14.78 4.70
C SER A 50 -5.05 13.87 4.34
N GLY A 51 -4.42 14.15 3.20
CA GLY A 51 -3.23 13.45 2.75
C GLY A 51 -2.31 14.39 1.98
N TYR A 52 -1.03 14.04 1.94
CA TYR A 52 -0.04 14.78 1.17
C TYR A 52 -0.07 14.33 -0.28
N CYS A 53 -0.81 15.07 -1.12
CA CYS A 53 -1.03 14.69 -2.51
C CYS A 53 0.01 15.33 -3.43
N GLU A 54 0.89 14.49 -3.99
CA GLU A 54 2.06 14.90 -4.76
C GLU A 54 2.17 14.09 -6.05
N GLY A 55 2.45 14.77 -7.16
CA GLY A 55 2.65 14.16 -8.47
C GLY A 55 1.37 14.10 -9.32
N GLU A 56 1.60 14.18 -10.64
CA GLU A 56 0.56 14.26 -11.68
C GLU A 56 0.45 12.96 -12.48
N HIS A 57 -0.67 12.76 -13.15
CA HIS A 57 -0.90 11.64 -14.06
C HIS A 57 -0.98 12.13 -15.51
N GLY A 58 -0.09 11.63 -16.38
CA GLY A 58 -0.06 12.03 -17.79
C GLY A 58 1.34 11.99 -18.39
N GLY A 59 1.46 12.42 -19.65
CA GLY A 59 2.73 12.54 -20.36
C GLY A 59 3.17 11.26 -21.10
N ASP A 60 4.23 11.42 -21.90
CA ASP A 60 4.90 10.32 -22.59
C ASP A 60 5.64 9.40 -21.61
N VAL A 61 6.19 8.29 -22.12
CA VAL A 61 6.86 7.26 -21.29
C VAL A 61 8.04 7.83 -20.51
N ARG A 62 8.83 8.73 -21.09
CA ARG A 62 9.97 9.37 -20.43
C ARG A 62 9.50 10.30 -19.33
N SER A 63 8.51 11.14 -19.62
CA SER A 63 7.91 12.06 -18.65
C SER A 63 7.29 11.31 -17.47
N LYS A 64 6.61 10.19 -17.71
CA LYS A 64 6.07 9.31 -16.65
C LYS A 64 7.17 8.74 -15.76
N LEU A 65 8.29 8.31 -16.35
CA LEU A 65 9.42 7.80 -15.57
C LEU A 65 10.05 8.91 -14.72
N ILE A 66 10.28 10.10 -15.30
CA ILE A 66 10.78 11.26 -14.56
C ILE A 66 9.85 11.59 -13.39
N ASN A 67 8.54 11.69 -13.64
CA ASN A 67 7.54 12.01 -12.62
C ASN A 67 7.51 10.97 -11.49
N GLY A 68 7.63 9.68 -11.81
CA GLY A 68 7.72 8.61 -10.80
C GLY A 68 8.99 8.68 -9.95
N LEU A 69 10.14 8.97 -10.58
CA LEU A 69 11.41 9.16 -9.88
C LEU A 69 11.39 10.40 -8.98
N THR A 70 10.90 11.53 -9.49
CA THR A 70 10.72 12.77 -8.72
C THR A 70 9.76 12.55 -7.56
N ARG A 71 8.66 11.83 -7.77
CA ARG A 71 7.73 11.49 -6.69
C ARG A 71 8.40 10.63 -5.63
N SER A 72 9.23 9.65 -6.01
CA SER A 72 9.96 8.82 -5.06
C SER A 72 10.89 9.64 -4.16
N LEU A 73 11.58 10.64 -4.72
CA LEU A 73 12.40 11.59 -3.95
C LEU A 73 11.54 12.42 -2.98
N ARG A 74 10.41 12.97 -3.46
CA ARG A 74 9.50 13.74 -2.59
C ARG A 74 8.92 12.89 -1.45
N LEU A 75 8.56 11.63 -1.74
CA LEU A 75 8.07 10.71 -0.73
C LEU A 75 9.12 10.42 0.33
N LEU A 76 10.38 10.26 -0.07
CA LEU A 76 11.50 10.09 0.86
C LEU A 76 11.65 11.29 1.80
N ASP A 77 11.50 12.52 1.30
CA ASP A 77 11.60 13.73 2.12
C ASP A 77 10.39 13.94 3.04
N LEU A 78 9.20 13.57 2.55
CA LEU A 78 7.93 13.80 3.24
C LEU A 78 7.69 12.75 4.33
N VAL A 79 8.00 11.49 4.04
CA VAL A 79 7.73 10.36 4.93
C VAL A 79 8.97 10.05 5.77
N LYS A 80 9.29 10.97 6.68
CA LYS A 80 10.50 10.93 7.50
C LYS A 80 10.54 9.76 8.50
N ASP A 81 9.38 9.32 8.96
CA ASP A 81 9.26 8.19 9.88
C ASP A 81 7.95 7.44 9.67
N PHE A 82 8.01 6.13 9.84
CA PHE A 82 6.89 5.18 9.80
C PHE A 82 7.39 3.79 10.22
N ASP A 83 6.49 2.98 10.76
CA ASP A 83 6.80 1.60 11.18
C ASP A 83 6.57 0.60 10.03
N VAL A 84 5.54 0.82 9.22
CA VAL A 84 5.14 -0.06 8.11
C VAL A 84 4.47 0.72 6.99
N HIS A 85 4.77 0.38 5.74
CA HIS A 85 4.09 0.90 4.56
C HIS A 85 2.97 -0.05 4.09
N VAL A 86 1.83 0.51 3.68
CA VAL A 86 0.70 -0.24 3.13
C VAL A 86 0.19 0.49 1.89
N SER A 87 -0.04 -0.23 0.78
CA SER A 87 -0.79 0.35 -0.34
C SER A 87 -1.37 -0.74 -1.23
N LEU A 88 -2.31 -0.34 -2.08
CA LEU A 88 -2.79 -1.16 -3.18
C LEU A 88 -1.79 -1.09 -4.35
N THR A 89 -0.61 -1.66 -4.14
CA THR A 89 0.53 -1.69 -5.06
C THR A 89 0.91 -0.31 -5.63
N SER A 90 1.56 0.54 -4.83
CA SER A 90 2.19 1.79 -5.29
C SER A 90 3.70 1.61 -5.56
N PRO A 91 4.17 1.55 -6.83
CA PRO A 91 5.58 1.27 -7.14
C PRO A 91 6.57 2.21 -6.44
N GLU A 92 6.31 3.52 -6.46
CA GLU A 92 7.18 4.53 -5.84
C GLU A 92 7.28 4.33 -4.33
N ALA A 93 6.15 4.16 -3.65
CA ALA A 93 6.12 3.99 -2.19
C ALA A 93 6.76 2.66 -1.75
N PHE A 94 6.53 1.57 -2.49
CA PHE A 94 7.21 0.29 -2.25
C PHE A 94 8.73 0.42 -2.40
N ARG A 95 9.21 1.14 -3.42
CA ARG A 95 10.64 1.36 -3.63
C ARG A 95 11.28 2.16 -2.49
N VAL A 96 10.60 3.20 -2.00
CA VAL A 96 11.08 4.03 -0.87
C VAL A 96 11.11 3.19 0.42
N ALA A 97 10.00 2.52 0.77
CA ALA A 97 9.93 1.71 1.98
C ALA A 97 10.98 0.58 2.00
N PHE A 98 11.12 -0.14 0.88
CA PHE A 98 12.14 -1.17 0.74
C PHE A 98 13.56 -0.61 0.85
N GLY A 99 13.83 0.54 0.22
CA GLY A 99 15.13 1.21 0.29
C GLY A 99 15.51 1.68 1.69
N LEU A 100 14.53 2.02 2.52
CA LEU A 100 14.70 2.40 3.93
C LEU A 100 14.73 1.21 4.88
N GLY A 101 14.65 -0.03 4.37
CA GLY A 101 14.62 -1.23 5.21
C GLY A 101 13.35 -1.38 6.05
N LYS A 102 12.26 -0.71 5.66
CA LYS A 102 10.98 -0.76 6.39
C LYS A 102 10.05 -1.83 5.77
N PRO A 103 9.30 -2.58 6.59
CA PRO A 103 8.39 -3.60 6.08
C PRO A 103 7.25 -2.97 5.28
N SER A 104 6.73 -3.72 4.31
CA SER A 104 5.61 -3.26 3.49
C SER A 104 4.57 -4.36 3.24
N ILE A 105 3.30 -3.95 3.22
CA ILE A 105 2.15 -4.81 2.97
C ILE A 105 1.50 -4.40 1.65
N ALA A 106 1.57 -5.28 0.65
CA ALA A 106 0.92 -5.09 -0.63
C ALA A 106 -0.50 -5.63 -0.57
N LEU A 107 -1.48 -4.73 -0.70
CA LEU A 107 -2.82 -5.12 -1.11
C LEU A 107 -2.79 -5.23 -2.65
N THR A 108 -3.37 -6.28 -3.23
CA THR A 108 -3.49 -6.39 -4.68
C THR A 108 -4.79 -7.06 -5.08
N ASP A 109 -5.51 -6.42 -6.00
CA ASP A 109 -6.74 -6.97 -6.58
C ASP A 109 -6.67 -7.12 -8.12
N THR A 110 -5.55 -6.72 -8.71
CA THR A 110 -5.37 -6.66 -10.17
C THR A 110 -4.21 -7.53 -10.60
N ALA A 111 -4.46 -8.82 -10.75
CA ALA A 111 -3.41 -9.79 -11.09
C ALA A 111 -2.79 -9.57 -12.48
N HIS A 112 -3.47 -8.86 -13.37
CA HIS A 112 -3.00 -8.56 -14.72
C HIS A 112 -2.16 -7.27 -14.82
N ALA A 113 -2.01 -6.51 -13.72
CA ALA A 113 -1.20 -5.30 -13.69
C ALA A 113 0.31 -5.65 -13.66
N TYR A 114 0.82 -6.16 -14.79
CA TYR A 114 2.13 -6.78 -14.89
C TYR A 114 3.29 -5.89 -14.40
N HIS A 115 3.37 -4.65 -14.89
CA HIS A 115 4.46 -3.73 -14.52
C HIS A 115 4.40 -3.34 -13.04
N VAL A 116 3.21 -3.02 -12.53
CA VAL A 116 3.00 -2.62 -11.13
C VAL A 116 3.32 -3.79 -10.19
N ASN A 117 2.81 -4.99 -10.48
CA ASN A 117 3.04 -6.16 -9.64
C ASN A 117 4.53 -6.56 -9.62
N LYS A 118 5.24 -6.46 -10.76
CA LYS A 118 6.69 -6.69 -10.81
C LYS A 118 7.50 -5.72 -9.94
N LEU A 119 7.04 -4.48 -9.82
CA LEU A 119 7.74 -3.44 -9.05
C LEU A 119 7.33 -3.38 -7.57
N THR A 120 6.34 -4.18 -7.15
CA THR A 120 5.76 -4.07 -5.79
C THR A 120 5.77 -5.39 -5.04
N LEU A 121 5.22 -6.47 -5.61
CA LEU A 121 5.04 -7.75 -4.91
C LEU A 121 6.34 -8.44 -4.49
N PRO A 122 7.44 -8.39 -5.29
CA PRO A 122 8.74 -8.85 -4.82
C PRO A 122 9.23 -8.10 -3.58
N LEU A 123 9.02 -6.78 -3.52
CA LEU A 123 9.52 -5.92 -2.45
C LEU A 123 8.67 -5.98 -1.17
N ALA A 124 7.44 -6.50 -1.27
CA ALA A 124 6.52 -6.57 -0.15
C ALA A 124 6.94 -7.63 0.88
N SER A 125 6.89 -7.28 2.16
CA SER A 125 7.06 -8.23 3.28
C SER A 125 5.83 -9.15 3.43
N ARG A 126 4.64 -8.66 3.05
CA ARG A 126 3.39 -9.43 2.98
C ARG A 126 2.58 -9.02 1.77
N VAL A 127 1.89 -9.99 1.16
CA VAL A 127 0.95 -9.74 0.06
C VAL A 127 -0.43 -10.24 0.46
N ILE A 128 -1.44 -9.40 0.29
CA ILE A 128 -2.83 -9.71 0.59
C ILE A 128 -3.63 -9.58 -0.70
N ALA A 129 -4.27 -10.68 -1.09
CA ALA A 129 -5.09 -10.75 -2.30
C ALA A 129 -6.47 -11.37 -2.01
N PRO A 130 -7.53 -11.00 -2.74
CA PRO A 130 -8.80 -11.69 -2.67
C PRO A 130 -8.68 -13.14 -3.15
N ILE A 131 -9.42 -14.06 -2.52
CA ILE A 131 -9.49 -15.48 -2.93
C ILE A 131 -10.05 -15.67 -4.34
N ALA A 132 -10.81 -14.68 -4.84
CA ALA A 132 -11.31 -14.65 -6.21
C ALA A 132 -10.19 -14.59 -7.27
N ILE A 133 -8.97 -14.17 -6.89
CA ILE A 133 -7.83 -14.13 -7.80
C ILE A 133 -7.14 -15.49 -7.81
N PRO A 134 -6.93 -16.11 -8.98
CA PRO A 134 -6.22 -17.37 -9.07
C PRO A 134 -4.82 -17.25 -8.46
N ARG A 135 -4.53 -18.09 -7.45
CA ARG A 135 -3.27 -18.05 -6.70
C ARG A 135 -2.04 -18.01 -7.60
N ARG A 136 -2.03 -18.80 -8.69
CA ARG A 136 -0.94 -18.82 -9.68
C ARG A 136 -0.60 -17.44 -10.26
N LYS A 137 -1.60 -16.56 -10.46
CA LYS A 137 -1.37 -15.24 -11.05
C LYS A 137 -0.64 -14.30 -10.09
N ILE A 138 -0.92 -14.37 -8.79
CA ILE A 138 -0.17 -13.60 -7.78
C ILE A 138 1.21 -14.22 -7.58
N MET A 139 1.28 -15.54 -7.46
CA MET A 139 2.54 -16.28 -7.22
C MET A 139 3.57 -16.06 -8.34
N ALA A 140 3.16 -15.76 -9.56
CA ALA A 140 4.07 -15.45 -10.68
C ALA A 140 4.98 -14.21 -10.43
N TYR A 141 4.64 -13.37 -9.45
CA TYR A 141 5.44 -12.19 -9.08
C TYR A 141 6.19 -12.37 -7.75
N ILE A 142 6.05 -13.52 -7.09
CA ILE A 142 6.64 -13.76 -5.77
C ILE A 142 8.00 -14.43 -5.95
N PRO A 143 9.08 -13.92 -5.33
CA PRO A 143 10.38 -14.57 -5.36
C PRO A 143 10.30 -16.03 -4.90
N HIS A 144 11.16 -16.87 -5.46
CA HIS A 144 11.21 -18.27 -5.09
C HIS A 144 11.50 -18.43 -3.59
N GLY A 145 10.81 -19.35 -2.92
CA GLY A 145 10.91 -19.55 -1.46
C GLY A 145 10.07 -18.59 -0.62
N GLU A 146 9.57 -17.48 -1.17
CA GLU A 146 8.81 -16.48 -0.39
C GLU A 146 7.28 -16.68 -0.41
N GLY A 147 6.80 -17.84 -0.88
CA GLY A 147 5.36 -18.10 -1.02
C GLY A 147 4.55 -18.00 0.27
N GLY A 148 5.19 -18.11 1.44
CA GLY A 148 4.58 -17.93 2.75
C GLY A 148 4.16 -16.48 3.05
N LYS A 149 4.63 -15.50 2.27
CA LYS A 149 4.27 -14.09 2.45
C LYS A 149 2.89 -13.73 1.90
N VAL A 150 2.33 -14.57 1.04
CA VAL A 150 1.02 -14.32 0.40
C VAL A 150 -0.11 -14.89 1.23
N LYS A 151 -1.11 -14.05 1.53
CA LYS A 151 -2.35 -14.40 2.21
C LYS A 151 -3.53 -14.10 1.29
N PHE A 152 -4.39 -15.10 1.11
CA PHE A 152 -5.65 -14.95 0.37
C PHE A 152 -6.78 -14.76 1.36
N LEU A 153 -7.60 -13.73 1.16
CA LEU A 153 -8.73 -13.40 2.03
C LEU A 153 -10.07 -13.72 1.34
N MET A 154 -11.00 -14.25 2.13
CA MET A 154 -12.41 -14.43 1.77
C MET A 154 -13.23 -13.41 2.55
N GLY A 155 -13.90 -12.47 1.86
CA GLY A 155 -14.76 -11.44 2.49
C GLY A 155 -14.14 -10.04 2.65
N SER A 156 -14.74 -9.21 3.53
CA SER A 156 -14.41 -7.79 3.76
C SER A 156 -13.23 -7.58 4.72
N LEU A 157 -12.33 -6.64 4.41
CA LEU A 157 -11.19 -6.23 5.27
C LEU A 157 -11.66 -5.79 6.68
N ARG A 158 -11.30 -6.52 7.75
CA ARG A 158 -11.47 -6.13 9.15
C ARG A 158 -10.14 -6.20 9.89
N LEU A 159 -9.79 -5.18 10.66
CA LEU A 159 -8.64 -5.21 11.57
C LEU A 159 -9.04 -5.95 12.86
N CYS A 160 -8.24 -6.89 13.35
CA CYS A 160 -8.55 -7.67 14.57
C CYS A 160 -7.44 -7.48 15.64
N GLY A 161 -7.82 -7.31 16.90
CA GLY A 161 -6.99 -7.62 18.09
C GLY A 161 -5.84 -6.66 18.47
N SER A 162 -5.59 -6.56 19.78
CA SER A 162 -4.90 -5.48 20.51
C SER A 162 -3.39 -5.64 20.76
N THR A 163 -2.70 -6.62 20.19
CA THR A 163 -1.25 -6.86 20.47
C THR A 163 -0.41 -7.23 19.25
N GLY A 164 -0.86 -6.88 18.06
CA GLY A 164 -0.14 -7.07 16.81
C GLY A 164 -1.06 -6.72 15.66
N LEU A 165 -0.50 -6.20 14.56
CA LEU A 165 -1.32 -5.85 13.40
C LEU A 165 -1.97 -7.15 12.89
N SER A 166 -3.29 -7.27 12.94
CA SER A 166 -3.96 -8.43 12.38
C SER A 166 -5.06 -8.00 11.41
N LEU A 167 -4.93 -8.47 10.17
CA LEU A 167 -5.91 -8.32 9.12
C LEU A 167 -6.68 -9.64 9.08
N ILE A 168 -7.93 -9.64 9.58
CA ILE A 168 -8.86 -10.78 9.62
C ILE A 168 -8.17 -12.11 9.99
N GLY A 169 -7.80 -12.29 11.26
CA GLY A 169 -7.24 -13.57 11.72
C GLY A 169 -5.82 -13.90 11.20
N VAL A 170 -5.21 -13.03 10.39
CA VAL A 170 -3.79 -13.11 10.06
C VAL A 170 -3.02 -12.39 11.16
N ARG A 171 -2.43 -13.13 12.12
CA ARG A 171 -1.36 -12.56 12.95
C ARG A 171 -0.26 -12.08 11.99
N LEU A 172 -0.03 -10.77 11.89
CA LEU A 172 1.27 -10.28 11.44
C LEU A 172 2.21 -10.58 12.60
N GLY A 173 2.70 -11.83 12.64
CA GLY A 173 3.82 -12.18 13.51
C GLY A 173 4.96 -11.19 13.27
N ASN A 174 5.80 -11.02 14.29
CA ASN A 174 6.89 -10.05 14.34
C ASN A 174 7.45 -9.78 12.95
N LEU A 175 7.26 -8.56 12.46
CA LEU A 175 7.83 -8.04 11.21
C LEU A 175 9.34 -7.78 11.40
N GLY A 176 10.05 -8.74 12.00
CA GLY A 176 11.49 -8.75 12.21
C GLY A 176 12.22 -9.40 11.06
#